data_AF-A0A3D4PYL4-F1
#
_entry.id   AF-A0A3D4PYL4-F1
#
_cell.length_a   1.000
_cell.length_b   1.000
_cell.length_c   1.000
_cell.angle_alpha   90.00
_cell.angle_beta   90.00
_cell.angle_gamma   90.00
#
_symmetry.space_group_name_H-M   'P 1'
#
loop_
_entity.id
_entity.type
_entity.pdbx_description
1 polymer ?
#
loop_
_entity_poly.entity_id
_entity_poly.type
_entity_poly.pdbx_seq_one_letter_code
_entity_poly.pdbx_strand_id
1 'polypeptide(L)'
;MHPEHRIDEFTLDLSFTTTRLARREKAGLVSWISEELLPALDRLFSHYSPGNQVLRFETLEFDLGRLDARHYQQQIREQLLDQFTRLLKSQMLALDPRALVDTPLVPLVPDSHAALQQLIAYLTTGNITAHYAFNPAGRYGDGKDQPHYQEKIHHQLFEQVIAQQDISELLRQFPAREVLIARLVKQFSAAQRLVLLRQLAPQHVTQVQALLDLMEFVGQQQGFFSTTIEPANEFSTAYAATVASPTTYFPSTASLTAAQVFASNPTILQQQLWQQVLLLALESPHASETVWLAHLLDKLATSLIISKMQLREFLLAIPLPAARAHPLTQLQTRIGQLIQAADLHTRTQPHSTTEISNLVADNTDSYVDTGKPLNYSLFLRKQEPLNQRSSSRSLIFMDTRIRGYDKK
;
A
#
# COMPACT_ATOMS: atom_id res chain seq x y z
N MET A 1 3.20 6.81 -37.44
CA MET A 1 3.68 5.62 -36.70
C MET A 1 2.45 4.80 -36.36
N HIS A 2 2.38 3.56 -36.87
CA HIS A 2 1.33 2.63 -36.46
C HIS A 2 1.65 2.13 -35.05
N PRO A 3 0.66 2.02 -34.14
CA PRO A 3 0.90 1.39 -32.86
C PRO A 3 1.34 -0.05 -33.09
N GLU A 4 2.51 -0.43 -32.56
CA GLU A 4 3.00 -1.80 -32.61
C GLU A 4 2.24 -2.65 -31.60
N HIS A 5 1.81 -3.84 -32.02
CA HIS A 5 1.25 -4.83 -31.10
C HIS A 5 2.37 -5.38 -30.23
N ARG A 6 2.17 -5.37 -28.91
CA ARG A 6 3.17 -5.85 -27.96
C ARG A 6 2.73 -7.19 -27.37
N ILE A 7 3.61 -8.18 -27.51
CA ILE A 7 3.50 -9.49 -26.87
C ILE A 7 4.58 -9.50 -25.78
N ASP A 8 4.17 -9.47 -24.51
CA ASP A 8 5.09 -9.40 -23.36
C ASP A 8 5.79 -10.73 -23.10
N GLU A 9 5.02 -11.81 -23.08
CA GLU A 9 5.51 -13.16 -22.84
C GLU A 9 4.84 -14.12 -23.83
N PHE A 10 5.64 -15.01 -24.40
CA PHE A 10 5.17 -16.07 -25.28
C PHE A 10 5.78 -17.40 -24.82
N THR A 11 4.93 -18.29 -24.33
CA THR A 11 5.33 -19.61 -23.85
C THR A 11 4.78 -20.66 -24.80
N LEU A 12 5.68 -21.48 -25.34
CA LEU A 12 5.35 -22.62 -26.19
C LEU A 12 5.84 -23.90 -25.53
N ASP A 13 4.91 -24.72 -25.03
CA ASP A 13 5.21 -26.03 -24.48
C ASP A 13 5.03 -27.10 -25.57
N LEU A 14 6.12 -27.82 -25.89
CA LEU A 14 6.13 -28.90 -26.87
C LEU A 14 6.72 -30.16 -26.25
N SER A 15 5.91 -31.22 -26.22
CA SER A 15 6.33 -32.54 -25.81
C SER A 15 6.67 -33.40 -27.02
N PHE A 16 7.89 -33.95 -27.04
CA PHE A 16 8.37 -34.83 -28.11
C PHE A 16 8.38 -36.29 -27.66
N THR A 17 8.09 -37.20 -28.59
CA THR A 17 8.10 -38.65 -28.33
C THR A 17 9.49 -39.20 -28.01
N THR A 18 10.57 -38.54 -28.45
CA THR A 18 11.95 -38.97 -28.18
C THR A 18 12.86 -37.79 -27.86
N THR A 19 13.81 -38.00 -26.95
CA THR A 19 14.83 -37.01 -26.57
C THR A 19 15.71 -36.58 -27.74
N ARG A 20 15.97 -37.49 -28.70
CA ARG A 20 16.78 -37.20 -29.90
C ARG A 20 16.09 -36.17 -30.79
N LEU A 21 14.78 -36.30 -30.99
CA LEU A 21 13.99 -35.35 -31.76
C LEU A 21 13.94 -33.99 -31.05
N ALA A 22 13.65 -33.97 -29.74
CA ALA A 22 13.60 -32.73 -28.95
C ALA A 22 14.90 -31.91 -29.06
N ARG A 23 16.06 -32.57 -28.97
CA ARG A 23 17.37 -31.90 -29.10
C ARG A 23 17.61 -31.34 -30.49
N ARG A 24 17.20 -32.07 -31.53
CA ARG A 24 17.38 -31.65 -32.92
C ARG A 24 16.52 -30.41 -33.22
N GLU A 25 15.25 -30.43 -32.80
CA GLU A 25 14.30 -29.35 -33.12
C GLU A 25 14.49 -28.11 -32.24
N LYS A 26 15.03 -28.23 -31.02
CA LYS A 26 15.19 -27.09 -30.10
C LYS A 26 15.95 -25.91 -30.71
N ALA A 27 16.97 -26.17 -31.53
CA ALA A 27 17.74 -25.11 -32.18
C ALA A 27 16.93 -24.40 -33.28
N GLY A 28 16.10 -25.12 -34.02
CA GLY A 28 15.24 -24.56 -35.08
C GLY A 28 14.00 -23.84 -34.53
N LEU A 29 13.50 -24.26 -33.36
CA LEU A 29 12.29 -23.67 -32.76
C LEU A 29 12.43 -22.19 -32.46
N VAL A 30 13.56 -21.75 -31.91
CA VAL A 30 13.74 -20.33 -31.53
C VAL A 30 13.69 -19.43 -32.77
N SER A 31 14.44 -19.78 -33.82
CA SER A 31 14.46 -19.05 -35.09
C SER A 31 13.07 -19.05 -35.75
N TRP A 32 12.41 -20.22 -35.81
CA TRP A 32 11.06 -20.32 -36.35
C TRP A 32 10.03 -19.47 -35.59
N ILE A 33 10.08 -19.43 -34.24
CA ILE A 33 9.19 -18.61 -33.43
C ILE A 33 9.40 -17.12 -33.76
N SER A 34 10.65 -16.65 -33.77
CA SER A 34 10.96 -15.24 -33.98
C SER A 34 10.77 -14.77 -35.43
N GLU A 35 11.08 -15.61 -36.41
CA GLU A 35 11.13 -15.22 -37.83
C GLU A 35 9.83 -15.52 -38.57
N GLU A 36 9.04 -16.50 -38.11
CA GLU A 36 7.81 -16.90 -38.80
C GLU A 36 6.55 -16.73 -37.94
N LEU A 37 6.53 -17.29 -36.73
CA LEU A 37 5.30 -17.36 -35.93
C LEU A 37 4.88 -15.99 -35.39
N LEU A 38 5.80 -15.27 -34.72
CA LEU A 38 5.49 -13.95 -34.16
C LEU A 38 5.12 -12.93 -35.24
N PRO A 39 5.82 -12.86 -36.40
CA PRO A 39 5.40 -11.98 -37.49
C PRO A 39 4.04 -12.36 -38.09
N ALA A 40 3.69 -13.65 -38.15
CA ALA A 40 2.37 -14.08 -38.61
C ALA A 40 1.26 -13.65 -37.63
N LEU A 41 1.53 -13.73 -36.33
CA LEU A 41 0.64 -13.22 -35.29
C LEU A 41 0.47 -11.71 -35.38
N ASP A 42 1.56 -10.96 -35.51
CA ASP A 42 1.51 -9.49 -35.63
C ASP A 42 0.67 -9.02 -36.83
N ARG A 43 0.79 -9.70 -37.98
CA ARG A 43 -0.07 -9.45 -39.15
C ARG A 43 -1.54 -9.74 -38.86
N LEU A 44 -1.82 -10.79 -38.10
CA LEU A 44 -3.19 -11.13 -37.69
C LEU A 44 -3.76 -10.04 -36.76
N PHE A 45 -3.01 -9.63 -35.75
CA PHE A 45 -3.41 -8.52 -34.87
C PHE A 45 -3.70 -7.26 -35.68
N SER A 46 -2.75 -6.86 -36.54
CA SER A 46 -2.89 -5.69 -37.42
C SER A 46 -4.14 -5.75 -38.31
N HIS A 47 -4.53 -6.95 -38.76
CA HIS A 47 -5.73 -7.14 -39.57
C HIS A 47 -7.03 -6.89 -38.79
N TYR A 48 -7.10 -7.35 -37.55
CA TYR A 48 -8.32 -7.27 -36.73
C TYR A 48 -8.42 -6.01 -35.87
N SER A 49 -7.34 -5.24 -35.74
CA SER A 49 -7.35 -3.92 -35.10
C SER A 49 -6.93 -2.82 -36.08
N PRO A 50 -7.74 -2.52 -37.11
CA PRO A 50 -7.44 -1.44 -38.02
C PRO A 50 -7.41 -0.09 -37.28
N GLY A 51 -6.39 0.72 -37.55
CA GLY A 51 -6.23 2.07 -36.99
C GLY A 51 -5.38 2.12 -35.73
N ASN A 52 -5.86 2.82 -34.70
CA ASN A 52 -5.14 3.04 -33.43
C ASN A 52 -5.62 2.10 -32.30
N GLN A 53 -6.31 1.02 -32.64
CA GLN A 53 -6.82 0.08 -31.65
C GLN A 53 -5.72 -0.89 -31.23
N VAL A 54 -5.53 -1.07 -29.93
CA VAL A 54 -4.57 -2.04 -29.37
C VAL A 54 -5.37 -3.15 -28.72
N LEU A 55 -5.29 -4.35 -29.30
CA LEU A 55 -5.84 -5.56 -28.68
C LEU A 55 -4.89 -6.01 -27.57
N ARG A 56 -5.41 -6.14 -26.35
CA ARG A 56 -4.66 -6.63 -25.19
C ARG A 56 -5.32 -7.88 -24.67
N PHE A 57 -4.52 -8.92 -24.50
CA PHE A 57 -4.90 -10.17 -23.86
C PHE A 57 -3.96 -10.38 -22.67
N GLU A 58 -4.51 -10.68 -21.49
CA GLU A 58 -3.68 -10.96 -20.31
C GLU A 58 -3.01 -12.33 -20.42
N THR A 59 -3.76 -13.32 -20.90
CA THR A 59 -3.25 -14.67 -21.12
C THR A 59 -4.02 -15.30 -22.26
N LEU A 60 -3.31 -15.93 -23.20
CA LEU A 60 -3.90 -16.72 -24.28
C LEU A 60 -3.30 -18.11 -24.24
N GLU A 61 -4.14 -19.09 -23.97
CA GLU A 61 -3.78 -20.50 -23.96
C GLU A 61 -4.49 -21.20 -25.12
N PHE A 62 -3.70 -21.83 -25.98
CA PHE A 62 -4.19 -22.62 -27.11
C PHE A 62 -3.70 -24.04 -26.97
N ASP A 63 -4.63 -24.99 -26.88
CA ASP A 63 -4.30 -26.40 -26.99
C ASP A 63 -4.24 -26.80 -28.47
N LEU A 64 -3.06 -27.24 -28.89
CA LEU A 64 -2.78 -27.66 -30.27
C LEU A 64 -2.86 -29.18 -30.44
N GLY A 65 -3.09 -29.92 -29.34
CA GLY A 65 -3.25 -31.37 -29.35
C GLY A 65 -2.04 -32.12 -29.93
N ARG A 66 -2.32 -33.20 -30.68
CA ARG A 66 -1.29 -34.05 -31.28
C ARG A 66 -0.88 -33.52 -32.65
N LEU A 67 0.43 -33.31 -32.84
CA LEU A 67 1.02 -32.77 -34.06
C LEU A 67 1.90 -33.84 -34.75
N ASP A 68 1.94 -33.81 -36.08
CA ASP A 68 2.82 -34.67 -36.87
C ASP A 68 4.25 -34.10 -36.83
N ALA A 69 5.23 -34.91 -36.42
CA ALA A 69 6.63 -34.51 -36.30
C ALA A 69 7.23 -33.96 -37.61
N ARG A 70 6.69 -34.31 -38.79
CA ARG A 70 7.19 -33.81 -40.08
C ARG A 70 6.66 -32.42 -40.44
N HIS A 71 5.51 -32.03 -39.90
CA HIS A 71 4.78 -30.82 -40.33
C HIS A 71 4.29 -29.96 -39.14
N TYR A 72 4.78 -30.21 -37.93
CA TYR A 72 4.26 -29.60 -36.72
C TYR A 72 4.32 -28.07 -36.75
N GLN A 73 5.37 -27.46 -37.33
CA GLN A 73 5.49 -26.01 -37.45
C GLN A 73 4.33 -25.39 -38.26
N GLN A 74 4.03 -25.98 -39.42
CA GLN A 74 2.92 -25.56 -40.24
C GLN A 74 1.58 -25.77 -39.54
N GLN A 75 1.41 -26.94 -38.89
CA GLN A 75 0.19 -27.27 -38.15
C GLN A 75 -0.06 -26.31 -36.98
N ILE A 76 0.97 -25.99 -36.18
CA ILE A 76 0.88 -25.01 -35.09
C ILE A 76 0.43 -23.67 -35.65
N ARG A 77 1.08 -23.18 -36.72
CA ARG A 77 0.74 -21.90 -37.32
C ARG A 77 -0.73 -21.86 -37.77
N GLU A 78 -1.17 -22.86 -38.52
CA GLU A 78 -2.53 -22.93 -39.04
C GLU A 78 -3.58 -23.04 -37.93
N GLN A 79 -3.37 -23.93 -36.95
CA GLN A 79 -4.29 -24.10 -35.84
C GLN A 79 -4.34 -22.87 -34.95
N LEU A 80 -3.20 -22.24 -34.66
CA LEU A 80 -3.14 -21.04 -33.84
C LEU A 80 -3.87 -19.88 -34.52
N LEU A 81 -3.63 -19.64 -35.82
CA LEU A 81 -4.33 -18.59 -36.57
C LEU A 81 -5.84 -18.83 -36.62
N ASP A 82 -6.27 -20.09 -36.78
CA ASP A 82 -7.68 -20.46 -36.82
C ASP A 82 -8.36 -20.33 -35.44
N GLN A 83 -7.74 -20.82 -34.37
CA GLN A 83 -8.25 -20.66 -33.00
C GLN A 83 -8.31 -19.19 -32.59
N PHE A 84 -7.28 -18.41 -32.92
CA PHE A 84 -7.23 -16.98 -32.67
C PHE A 84 -8.31 -16.22 -33.45
N THR A 85 -8.48 -16.55 -34.74
CA THR A 85 -9.55 -15.96 -35.57
C THR A 85 -10.93 -16.27 -34.99
N ARG A 86 -11.16 -17.49 -34.51
CA ARG A 86 -12.42 -17.88 -33.86
C ARG A 86 -12.65 -17.12 -32.56
N LEU A 87 -11.61 -16.97 -31.73
CA LEU A 87 -11.65 -16.19 -30.49
C LEU A 87 -12.03 -14.74 -30.79
N LEU A 88 -11.32 -14.09 -31.72
CA LEU A 88 -11.60 -12.71 -32.11
C LEU A 88 -13.02 -12.55 -32.66
N LYS A 89 -13.45 -13.43 -33.57
CA LYS A 89 -14.82 -13.39 -34.11
C LYS A 89 -15.85 -13.54 -33.00
N SER A 90 -15.65 -14.45 -32.05
CA SER A 90 -16.61 -14.65 -30.94
C SER A 90 -16.71 -13.43 -30.02
N GLN A 91 -15.60 -12.76 -29.73
CA GLN A 91 -15.61 -11.55 -28.91
C GLN A 91 -16.15 -10.34 -29.67
N MET A 92 -15.79 -10.17 -30.95
CA MET A 92 -16.31 -9.07 -31.78
C MET A 92 -17.78 -9.23 -32.15
N LEU A 93 -18.30 -10.45 -32.31
CA LEU A 93 -19.73 -10.70 -32.55
C LEU A 93 -20.60 -10.48 -31.30
N ALA A 94 -20.01 -10.55 -30.10
CA ALA A 94 -20.69 -10.20 -28.86
C ALA A 94 -20.84 -8.67 -28.66
N LEU A 95 -20.14 -7.88 -29.47
CA LEU A 95 -20.21 -6.43 -29.47
C LEU A 95 -21.05 -5.97 -30.67
N ASP A 96 -22.28 -5.54 -30.41
CA ASP A 96 -23.17 -4.98 -31.44
C ASP A 96 -22.43 -3.82 -32.15
N PRO A 97 -22.24 -3.85 -33.49
CA PRO A 97 -21.48 -2.83 -34.21
C PRO A 97 -22.07 -1.42 -34.10
N ARG A 98 -23.31 -1.28 -33.62
CA ARG A 98 -23.91 0.03 -33.29
C ARG A 98 -23.48 0.60 -31.94
N ALA A 99 -22.95 -0.21 -31.04
CA ALA A 99 -22.41 0.24 -29.75
C ALA A 99 -20.96 0.78 -29.85
N LEU A 100 -20.33 0.68 -31.04
CA LEU A 100 -18.92 0.98 -31.27
C LEU A 100 -18.58 2.44 -31.57
N VAL A 101 -19.57 3.33 -31.63
CA VAL A 101 -19.34 4.72 -32.07
C VAL A 101 -18.81 5.62 -30.95
N ASP A 102 -19.08 5.33 -29.68
CA ASP A 102 -18.65 6.20 -28.56
C ASP A 102 -18.08 5.46 -27.34
N THR A 103 -17.83 4.15 -27.44
CA THR A 103 -17.29 3.38 -26.32
C THR A 103 -16.02 2.65 -26.73
N PRO A 104 -14.85 2.92 -26.11
CA PRO A 104 -13.64 2.15 -26.37
C PRO A 104 -13.93 0.67 -26.09
N LEU A 105 -13.57 -0.18 -27.05
CA LEU A 105 -14.01 -1.58 -27.24
C LEU A 105 -13.71 -2.56 -26.10
N VAL A 106 -12.99 -2.14 -25.07
CA VAL A 106 -12.83 -2.85 -23.81
C VAL A 106 -12.75 -1.73 -22.77
N PRO A 107 -13.64 -1.68 -21.74
CA PRO A 107 -13.35 -0.84 -20.60
C PRO A 107 -12.02 -1.36 -20.05
N LEU A 108 -10.96 -0.55 -20.20
CA LEU A 108 -9.66 -0.79 -19.62
C LEU A 108 -9.87 -0.81 -18.11
N VAL A 109 -10.30 -1.93 -17.56
CA VAL A 109 -10.20 -2.20 -16.14
C VAL A 109 -8.70 -2.32 -15.95
N PRO A 110 -8.03 -1.32 -15.33
CA PRO A 110 -6.62 -1.48 -15.01
C PRO A 110 -6.52 -2.75 -14.18
N ASP A 111 -5.66 -3.69 -14.59
CA ASP A 111 -5.33 -4.85 -13.77
C ASP A 111 -4.94 -4.31 -12.39
N SER A 112 -5.86 -4.51 -11.47
CA SER A 112 -5.83 -3.87 -10.17
C SER A 112 -4.63 -4.42 -9.39
N HIS A 113 -4.31 -5.69 -9.62
CA HIS A 113 -3.12 -6.33 -9.08
C HIS A 113 -1.83 -5.70 -9.64
N ALA A 114 -1.76 -5.39 -10.94
CA ALA A 114 -0.62 -4.68 -11.52
C ALA A 114 -0.48 -3.24 -10.98
N ALA A 115 -1.58 -2.49 -10.85
CA ALA A 115 -1.58 -1.15 -10.27
C ALA A 115 -1.07 -1.16 -8.82
N LEU A 116 -1.47 -2.17 -8.06
CA LEU A 116 -1.00 -2.39 -6.70
C LEU A 116 0.49 -2.74 -6.65
N GLN A 117 0.96 -3.70 -7.45
CA GLN A 117 2.38 -4.04 -7.53
C GLN A 117 3.23 -2.82 -7.88
N GLN A 118 2.72 -1.96 -8.76
CA GLN A 118 3.37 -0.70 -9.12
C GLN A 118 3.37 0.31 -7.97
N LEU A 119 2.26 0.47 -7.25
CA LEU A 119 2.20 1.31 -6.06
C LEU A 119 3.21 0.82 -5.00
N ILE A 120 3.30 -0.49 -4.78
CA ILE A 120 4.26 -1.10 -3.86
C ILE A 120 5.69 -0.85 -4.34
N ALA A 121 5.99 -1.07 -5.62
CA ALA A 121 7.30 -0.82 -6.19
C ALA A 121 7.68 0.66 -6.03
N TYR A 122 6.74 1.58 -6.26
CA TYR A 122 6.91 3.00 -6.05
C TYR A 122 7.13 3.35 -4.58
N LEU A 123 6.31 2.82 -3.67
CA LEU A 123 6.49 2.99 -2.24
C LEU A 123 7.79 2.38 -1.74
N THR A 124 8.35 1.37 -2.41
CA THR A 124 9.62 0.73 -2.00
C THR A 124 10.84 1.44 -2.58
N THR A 125 10.76 1.91 -3.82
CA THR A 125 11.90 2.49 -4.55
C THR A 125 11.90 4.02 -4.61
N GLY A 126 10.74 4.65 -4.42
CA GLY A 126 10.52 6.08 -4.62
C GLY A 126 10.36 6.49 -6.09
N ASN A 127 10.45 5.55 -7.03
CA ASN A 127 10.44 5.82 -8.47
C ASN A 127 9.28 5.09 -9.15
N ILE A 128 8.49 5.80 -9.95
CA ILE A 128 7.53 5.17 -10.87
C ILE A 128 8.33 4.79 -12.10
N THR A 129 8.41 3.49 -12.40
CA THR A 129 8.94 3.03 -13.68
C THR A 129 8.03 3.56 -14.79
N ALA A 130 8.57 4.42 -15.66
CA ALA A 130 7.86 5.13 -16.74
C ALA A 130 7.22 4.21 -17.79
N HIS A 131 7.36 2.88 -17.65
CA HIS A 131 6.87 1.89 -18.59
C HIS A 131 5.34 1.73 -18.62
N TYR A 132 4.62 2.37 -17.69
CA TYR A 132 3.18 2.54 -17.81
C TYR A 132 2.89 3.90 -18.43
N ALA A 133 2.74 3.89 -19.76
CA ALA A 133 1.90 4.87 -20.43
C ALA A 133 0.46 4.64 -19.95
N PHE A 134 0.11 5.22 -18.79
CA PHE A 134 -1.25 5.69 -18.60
C PHE A 134 -1.53 6.51 -19.84
N ASN A 135 -2.40 6.00 -20.70
CA ASN A 135 -2.82 6.71 -21.89
C ASN A 135 -4.04 7.50 -21.45
N PRO A 136 -3.91 8.77 -20.97
CA PRO A 136 -5.05 9.64 -20.93
C PRO A 136 -5.41 9.87 -22.39
N ALA A 137 -6.25 8.99 -22.94
CA ALA A 137 -6.84 9.15 -24.25
C ALA A 137 -7.66 10.45 -24.21
N GLY A 138 -6.99 11.57 -24.50
CA GLY A 138 -7.50 12.89 -24.18
C GLY A 138 -6.39 13.92 -24.01
N ARG A 139 -5.70 14.24 -25.12
CA ARG A 139 -5.07 15.54 -25.38
C ARG A 139 -4.29 16.16 -24.21
N TYR A 140 -3.01 15.81 -24.07
CA TYR A 140 -2.06 16.72 -23.43
C TYR A 140 -1.30 17.49 -24.51
N GLY A 141 -1.69 18.76 -24.66
CA GLY A 141 -1.01 19.73 -25.51
C GLY A 141 0.39 20.04 -24.98
N ASP A 142 1.29 20.23 -25.93
CA ASP A 142 2.55 20.99 -25.87
C ASP A 142 3.17 21.25 -24.48
N GLY A 143 3.80 20.23 -23.93
CA GLY A 143 5.21 20.27 -23.47
C GLY A 143 5.64 21.10 -22.26
N LYS A 144 4.82 21.98 -21.65
CA LYS A 144 5.33 22.91 -20.61
C LYS A 144 4.90 22.67 -19.15
N ASP A 145 3.97 21.75 -18.88
CA ASP A 145 3.45 21.50 -17.51
C ASP A 145 3.83 20.11 -16.96
N GLN A 146 5.12 19.79 -16.89
CA GLN A 146 5.62 18.50 -16.37
C GLN A 146 5.37 18.20 -14.87
N PRO A 147 5.42 19.16 -13.91
CA PRO A 147 5.31 18.80 -12.48
C PRO A 147 3.91 18.31 -12.10
N HIS A 148 2.86 18.81 -12.76
CA HIS A 148 1.49 18.37 -12.52
C HIS A 148 1.17 16.98 -13.07
N TYR A 149 2.05 16.43 -13.92
CA TYR A 149 1.84 15.09 -14.50
C TYR A 149 2.13 13.98 -13.49
N GLN A 150 3.20 14.11 -12.69
CA GLN A 150 3.56 13.10 -11.69
C GLN A 150 2.49 13.00 -10.59
N GLU A 151 2.01 14.14 -10.07
CA GLU A 151 0.97 14.18 -9.04
C GLU A 151 -0.32 13.49 -9.51
N LYS A 152 -0.73 13.70 -10.77
CA LYS A 152 -1.88 13.03 -11.38
C LYS A 152 -1.70 11.52 -11.48
N ILE A 153 -0.51 11.03 -11.83
CA ILE A 153 -0.24 9.59 -11.89
C ILE A 153 -0.30 8.98 -10.49
N HIS A 154 0.30 9.61 -9.49
CA HIS A 154 0.23 9.13 -8.11
C HIS A 154 -1.22 9.04 -7.63
N HIS A 155 -2.00 10.07 -7.92
CA HIS A 155 -3.42 10.10 -7.60
C HIS A 155 -4.18 8.96 -8.27
N GLN A 156 -4.01 8.77 -9.58
CA GLN A 156 -4.70 7.71 -10.32
C GLN A 156 -4.31 6.30 -9.87
N LEU A 157 -3.02 6.03 -9.65
CA LEU A 157 -2.56 4.74 -9.13
C LEU A 157 -3.19 4.44 -7.76
N PHE A 158 -3.25 5.45 -6.90
CA PHE A 158 -3.81 5.28 -5.57
C PHE A 158 -5.32 5.09 -5.57
N GLU A 159 -6.06 5.83 -6.40
CA GLU A 159 -7.50 5.63 -6.58
C GLU A 159 -7.83 4.22 -7.10
N GLN A 160 -7.02 3.68 -8.03
CA GLN A 160 -7.17 2.31 -8.53
C GLN A 160 -6.88 1.25 -7.48
N VAL A 161 -5.91 1.51 -6.60
CA VAL A 161 -5.56 0.60 -5.51
C VAL A 161 -6.59 0.65 -4.39
N ILE A 162 -7.10 1.84 -4.07
CA ILE A 162 -8.22 2.01 -3.15
C ILE A 162 -9.49 1.35 -3.69
N ALA A 163 -9.73 1.33 -4.99
CA ALA A 163 -10.92 0.66 -5.53
C ALA A 163 -10.96 -0.86 -5.20
N GLN A 164 -9.86 -1.46 -4.73
CA GLN A 164 -9.76 -2.87 -4.35
C GLN A 164 -10.17 -3.11 -2.89
N GLN A 165 -10.89 -4.21 -2.67
CA GLN A 165 -11.34 -4.61 -1.32
C GLN A 165 -10.20 -5.14 -0.44
N ASP A 166 -9.11 -5.63 -1.04
CA ASP A 166 -8.08 -6.41 -0.32
C ASP A 166 -6.81 -5.63 0.04
N ILE A 167 -6.80 -4.31 -0.18
CA ILE A 167 -5.63 -3.45 0.09
C ILE A 167 -5.10 -3.61 1.52
N SER A 168 -6.00 -3.86 2.49
CA SER A 168 -5.64 -4.01 3.89
C SER A 168 -4.79 -5.25 4.17
N GLU A 169 -5.13 -6.39 3.55
CA GLU A 169 -4.38 -7.64 3.71
C GLU A 169 -3.01 -7.51 3.07
N LEU A 170 -2.95 -6.90 1.89
CA LEU A 170 -1.74 -6.70 1.14
C LEU A 170 -0.76 -5.81 1.91
N LEU A 171 -1.22 -4.64 2.40
CA LEU A 171 -0.41 -3.75 3.24
C LEU A 171 0.08 -4.43 4.54
N ARG A 172 -0.67 -5.40 5.08
CA ARG A 172 -0.23 -6.17 6.25
C ARG A 172 0.89 -7.17 5.93
N GLN A 173 0.90 -7.74 4.73
CA GLN A 173 1.90 -8.74 4.31
C GLN A 173 3.28 -8.13 4.01
N PHE A 174 3.38 -6.81 3.84
CA PHE A 174 4.66 -6.18 3.48
C PHE A 174 5.69 -6.17 4.62
N PRO A 175 6.95 -6.59 4.35
CA PRO A 175 8.06 -6.31 5.26
C PRO A 175 8.34 -4.79 5.28
N ALA A 176 8.87 -4.28 6.39
CA ALA A 176 9.18 -2.85 6.57
C ALA A 176 7.97 -1.90 6.47
N ARG A 177 6.84 -2.30 7.07
CA ARG A 177 5.57 -1.54 7.12
C ARG A 177 5.72 -0.07 7.51
N GLU A 178 6.60 0.24 8.46
CA GLU A 178 6.85 1.61 8.93
C GLU A 178 7.38 2.53 7.81
N VAL A 179 8.31 2.02 6.99
CA VAL A 179 8.88 2.77 5.86
C VAL A 179 7.82 3.02 4.79
N LEU A 180 7.00 2.01 4.52
CA LEU A 180 5.89 2.11 3.57
C LEU A 180 4.88 3.17 4.03
N ILE A 181 4.47 3.12 5.31
CA ILE A 181 3.55 4.12 5.87
C ILE A 181 4.17 5.52 5.87
N ALA A 182 5.44 5.67 6.24
CA ALA A 182 6.10 6.97 6.20
C ALA A 182 6.07 7.59 4.79
N ARG A 183 6.24 6.76 3.76
CA ARG A 183 6.16 7.20 2.36
C ARG A 183 4.74 7.47 1.92
N LEU A 184 3.76 6.65 2.30
CA LEU A 184 2.34 6.94 2.07
C LEU A 184 1.96 8.31 2.64
N VAL A 185 2.40 8.59 3.87
CA VAL A 185 2.13 9.85 4.56
C VAL A 185 2.79 11.05 3.86
N LYS A 186 3.98 10.86 3.30
CA LYS A 186 4.74 11.90 2.60
C LYS A 186 4.22 12.17 1.18
N GLN A 187 3.75 11.13 0.49
CA GLN A 187 3.44 11.18 -0.94
C GLN A 187 1.95 11.41 -1.24
N PHE A 188 1.05 11.08 -0.31
CA PHE A 188 -0.39 11.20 -0.52
C PHE A 188 -1.03 12.31 0.31
N SER A 189 -2.04 12.95 -0.26
CA SER A 189 -2.80 14.02 0.39
C SER A 189 -3.57 13.54 1.63
N ALA A 190 -4.02 14.46 2.49
CA ALA A 190 -4.85 14.12 3.65
C ALA A 190 -6.16 13.43 3.24
N ALA A 191 -6.80 13.89 2.16
CA ALA A 191 -8.03 13.30 1.65
C ALA A 191 -7.85 11.83 1.26
N GLN A 192 -6.78 11.54 0.50
CA GLN A 192 -6.41 10.18 0.09
C GLN A 192 -6.13 9.25 1.28
N ARG A 193 -5.36 9.74 2.27
CA ARG A 193 -5.08 8.98 3.50
C ARG A 193 -6.35 8.68 4.29
N LEU A 194 -7.33 9.58 4.25
CA LEU A 194 -8.63 9.39 4.90
C LEU A 194 -9.49 8.35 4.16
N VAL A 195 -9.46 8.31 2.83
CA VAL A 195 -10.11 7.24 2.06
C VAL A 195 -9.48 5.88 2.38
N LEU A 196 -8.15 5.80 2.42
CA LEU A 196 -7.45 4.59 2.86
C LEU A 196 -7.85 4.18 4.27
N LEU A 197 -7.89 5.12 5.22
CA LEU A 197 -8.30 4.84 6.60
C LEU A 197 -9.73 4.30 6.68
N ARG A 198 -10.66 4.81 5.86
CA ARG A 198 -12.04 4.27 5.79
C ARG A 198 -12.08 2.80 5.41
N GLN A 199 -11.12 2.33 4.61
CA GLN A 199 -11.02 0.93 4.23
C GLN A 199 -10.32 0.08 5.30
N LEU A 200 -9.27 0.62 5.92
CA LEU A 200 -8.49 -0.12 6.93
C LEU A 200 -9.23 -0.25 8.26
N ALA A 201 -9.90 0.82 8.69
CA ALA A 201 -10.51 0.92 10.02
C ALA A 201 -11.71 1.89 10.01
N PRO A 202 -12.83 1.54 9.35
CA PRO A 202 -13.97 2.43 9.12
C PRO A 202 -14.54 3.04 10.40
N GLN A 203 -14.57 2.25 11.48
CA GLN A 203 -15.09 2.65 12.80
C GLN A 203 -14.26 3.73 13.51
N HIS A 204 -13.01 3.96 13.10
CA HIS A 204 -12.10 4.93 13.75
C HIS A 204 -11.97 6.25 12.99
N VAL A 205 -12.56 6.37 11.79
CA VAL A 205 -12.40 7.53 10.90
C VAL A 205 -12.86 8.82 11.57
N THR A 206 -14.03 8.82 12.21
CA THR A 206 -14.60 10.01 12.86
C THR A 206 -13.69 10.56 13.96
N GLN A 207 -13.06 9.68 14.73
CA GLN A 207 -12.19 10.05 15.84
C GLN A 207 -10.86 10.62 15.34
N VAL A 208 -10.28 9.99 14.32
CA VAL A 208 -9.07 10.50 13.66
C VAL A 208 -9.32 11.86 13.04
N GLN A 209 -10.45 12.03 12.35
CA GLN A 209 -10.81 13.31 11.75
C GLN A 209 -10.99 14.40 12.82
N ALA A 210 -11.68 14.09 13.92
CA ALA A 210 -11.79 15.00 15.06
C ALA A 210 -10.41 15.38 15.64
N LEU A 211 -9.50 14.41 15.75
CA LEU A 211 -8.14 14.66 16.26
C LEU A 211 -7.32 15.53 15.30
N LEU A 212 -7.44 15.31 13.98
CA LEU A 212 -6.80 16.15 12.96
C LEU A 212 -7.35 17.57 12.96
N ASP A 213 -8.67 17.73 13.07
CA ASP A 213 -9.32 19.04 13.18
C ASP A 213 -8.84 19.81 14.42
N LEU A 214 -8.70 19.10 15.55
CA LEU A 214 -8.19 19.66 16.80
C LEU A 214 -6.73 20.11 16.65
N MET A 215 -5.89 19.28 16.03
CA MET A 215 -4.50 19.56 15.73
C MET A 215 -4.32 20.75 14.78
N GLU A 216 -5.13 20.82 13.72
CA GLU A 216 -5.15 21.94 12.78
C GLU A 216 -5.55 23.23 13.48
N PHE A 217 -6.59 23.17 14.32
CA PHE A 217 -7.05 24.31 15.11
C PHE A 217 -5.96 24.85 16.04
N VAL A 218 -5.25 23.98 16.77
CA VAL A 218 -4.10 24.38 17.61
C VAL A 218 -3.03 25.09 16.79
N GLY A 219 -2.68 24.54 15.61
CA GLY A 219 -1.70 25.16 14.72
C GLY A 219 -2.13 26.55 14.23
N GLN A 220 -3.42 26.72 13.90
CA GLN A 220 -3.98 28.01 13.48
C GLN A 220 -3.98 29.05 14.62
N GLN A 221 -4.34 28.66 15.84
CA GLN A 221 -4.35 29.56 17.00
C GLN A 221 -2.94 30.06 17.34
N GLN A 222 -1.90 29.27 17.09
CA GLN A 222 -0.53 29.68 17.40
C GLN A 222 0.11 30.56 16.32
N GLY A 223 -0.34 30.47 15.07
CA GLY A 223 0.01 31.44 14.02
C GLY A 223 -0.36 32.88 14.39
N PHE A 224 -1.44 33.07 15.18
CA PHE A 224 -1.82 34.38 15.71
C PHE A 224 -0.86 34.92 16.79
N PHE A 225 -0.16 34.06 17.52
CA PHE A 225 0.78 34.49 18.57
C PHE A 225 2.21 34.71 18.04
N SER A 226 2.55 34.21 16.85
CA SER A 226 3.90 34.35 16.27
C SER A 226 4.13 35.62 15.44
N THR A 227 3.11 36.44 15.17
CA THR A 227 3.25 37.60 14.26
C THR A 227 3.68 38.92 14.89
N THR A 228 3.89 39.01 16.20
CA THR A 228 4.26 40.32 16.80
C THR A 228 5.24 40.16 17.97
N ILE A 229 6.42 39.63 17.69
CA ILE A 229 7.63 40.06 18.40
C ILE A 229 8.47 40.79 17.36
N GLU A 230 7.99 41.96 16.94
CA GLU A 230 8.88 42.98 16.40
C GLU A 230 9.89 43.26 17.53
N PRO A 231 11.21 43.18 17.29
CA PRO A 231 12.17 43.48 18.33
C PRO A 231 11.94 44.93 18.76
N ALA A 232 11.42 45.10 19.98
CA ALA A 232 11.25 46.39 20.63
C ALA A 232 12.62 47.01 20.93
N ASN A 233 13.26 47.52 19.88
CA ASN A 233 14.14 48.66 19.98
C ASN A 233 13.37 49.84 19.39
N GLU A 234 13.07 50.80 20.26
CA GLU A 234 12.65 52.17 19.97
C GLU A 234 11.13 52.50 20.08
N PHE A 235 10.81 53.07 21.26
CA PHE A 235 9.80 54.09 21.60
C PHE A 235 8.43 53.75 22.23
N SER A 236 8.27 54.41 23.38
CA SER A 236 7.08 55.08 23.93
C SER A 236 6.11 54.32 24.84
N THR A 237 6.43 54.45 26.12
CA THR A 237 5.49 54.67 27.23
C THR A 237 4.44 55.74 26.87
N ALA A 238 3.23 55.33 26.49
CA ALA A 238 1.96 55.98 26.84
C ALA A 238 0.84 55.38 25.99
N TYR A 239 0.07 54.46 26.55
CA TYR A 239 -1.39 54.41 26.41
C TYR A 239 -1.90 53.30 27.33
N ALA A 240 -2.25 53.67 28.55
CA ALA A 240 -3.09 52.87 29.42
C ALA A 240 -4.54 53.23 29.12
N ALA A 241 -5.25 52.36 28.39
CA ALA A 241 -6.70 52.42 28.28
C ALA A 241 -7.28 51.02 28.02
N THR A 242 -7.73 50.39 29.11
CA THR A 242 -8.97 49.62 29.22
C THR A 242 -9.44 48.84 27.98
N VAL A 243 -8.82 47.69 27.75
CA VAL A 243 -9.50 46.57 27.10
C VAL A 243 -9.64 45.48 28.16
N ALA A 244 -10.88 45.06 28.41
CA ALA A 244 -11.17 43.98 29.35
C ALA A 244 -10.31 42.77 28.97
N SER A 245 -9.38 42.41 29.85
CA SER A 245 -8.53 41.24 29.69
C SER A 245 -9.46 40.04 29.51
N PRO A 246 -9.40 39.27 28.40
CA PRO A 246 -9.91 37.92 28.44
C PRO A 246 -9.18 37.25 29.61
N THR A 247 -9.91 36.55 30.46
CA THR A 247 -9.34 35.78 31.55
C THR A 247 -8.57 34.62 30.92
N THR A 248 -7.35 34.90 30.44
CA THR A 248 -6.50 33.92 29.80
C THR A 248 -6.03 32.99 30.90
N TYR A 249 -6.64 31.80 30.92
CA TYR A 249 -6.24 30.71 31.78
C TYR A 249 -4.75 30.45 31.52
N PHE A 250 -3.89 30.77 32.50
CA PHE A 250 -2.46 30.49 32.37
C PHE A 250 -2.29 28.97 32.42
N PRO A 251 -1.78 28.33 31.36
CA PRO A 251 -1.53 26.90 31.39
C PRO A 251 -0.48 26.58 32.47
N SER A 252 -0.60 25.43 33.13
CA SER A 252 0.48 24.90 33.98
C SER A 252 1.79 24.80 33.18
N THR A 253 2.94 24.81 33.87
CA THR A 253 4.26 24.65 33.22
C THR A 253 4.36 23.38 32.36
N ALA A 254 3.61 22.33 32.72
CA ALA A 254 3.51 21.09 31.94
C ALA A 254 2.74 21.25 30.62
N SER A 255 1.71 22.10 30.57
CA SER A 255 1.00 22.41 29.33
C SER A 255 1.79 23.33 28.39
N LEU A 256 2.74 24.11 28.92
CA LEU A 256 3.63 24.96 28.12
C LEU A 256 4.60 24.15 27.26
N THR A 257 5.18 23.06 27.79
CA THR A 257 6.10 22.20 27.01
C THR A 257 5.38 21.46 25.89
N ALA A 258 4.20 20.88 26.17
CA ALA A 258 3.38 20.26 25.13
C ALA A 258 2.98 21.30 24.08
N ALA A 259 2.42 22.43 24.48
CA ALA A 259 2.01 23.49 23.56
C ALA A 259 3.15 24.01 22.67
N GLN A 260 4.38 24.09 23.20
CA GLN A 260 5.58 24.45 22.43
C GLN A 260 5.97 23.38 21.41
N VAL A 261 5.90 22.10 21.78
CA VAL A 261 6.12 21.00 20.83
C VAL A 261 5.08 21.08 19.70
N PHE A 262 3.81 21.32 20.06
CA PHE A 262 2.71 21.50 19.10
C PHE A 262 2.90 22.73 18.18
N ALA A 263 3.45 23.82 18.72
CA ALA A 263 3.71 25.06 17.98
C ALA A 263 4.85 24.96 16.99
N SER A 264 5.91 24.26 17.38
CA SER A 264 7.18 24.35 16.67
C SER A 264 7.10 23.82 15.23
N ASN A 265 6.22 22.83 14.97
CA ASN A 265 6.08 22.26 13.64
C ASN A 265 4.76 21.49 13.43
N PRO A 266 3.64 22.19 13.12
CA PRO A 266 2.33 21.54 12.95
C PRO A 266 2.33 20.48 11.84
N THR A 267 3.14 20.68 10.79
CA THR A 267 3.26 19.73 9.67
C THR A 267 3.90 18.41 10.09
N ILE A 268 5.00 18.45 10.85
CA ILE A 268 5.66 17.24 11.35
C ILE A 268 4.71 16.45 12.25
N LEU A 269 3.98 17.15 13.10
CA LEU A 269 3.02 16.56 14.00
C LEU A 269 1.85 15.89 13.29
N GLN A 270 1.28 16.55 12.27
CA GLN A 270 0.27 15.93 11.43
C GLN A 270 0.83 14.69 10.72
N GLN A 271 2.07 14.73 10.24
CA GLN A 271 2.70 13.55 9.64
C GLN A 271 2.88 12.41 10.64
N GLN A 272 3.37 12.68 11.85
CA GLN A 272 3.51 11.68 12.91
C GLN A 272 2.15 11.09 13.30
N LEU A 273 1.13 11.93 13.45
CA LEU A 273 -0.23 11.47 13.70
C LEU A 273 -0.74 10.53 12.61
N TRP A 274 -0.60 10.91 11.34
CA TRP A 274 -1.00 10.04 10.23
C TRP A 274 -0.22 8.72 10.19
N GLN A 275 1.07 8.74 10.50
CA GLN A 275 1.87 7.52 10.58
C GLN A 275 1.34 6.58 11.69
N GLN A 276 1.10 7.10 12.89
CA GLN A 276 0.60 6.29 14.00
C GLN A 276 -0.81 5.74 13.75
N VAL A 277 -1.69 6.57 13.17
CA VAL A 277 -3.05 6.15 12.79
C VAL A 277 -3.01 5.00 11.79
N LEU A 278 -2.24 5.11 10.71
CA LEU A 278 -2.19 4.08 9.67
C LEU A 278 -1.53 2.80 10.20
N LEU A 279 -0.48 2.91 11.04
CA LEU A 279 0.15 1.75 11.66
C LEU A 279 -0.86 1.00 12.55
N LEU A 280 -1.58 1.73 13.40
CA LEU A 280 -2.54 1.15 14.33
C LEU A 280 -3.77 0.57 13.60
N ALA A 281 -4.21 1.19 12.50
CA ALA A 281 -5.26 0.65 11.64
C ALA A 281 -4.85 -0.67 10.97
N LEU A 282 -3.57 -0.83 10.60
CA LEU A 282 -3.06 -2.09 10.07
C LEU A 282 -2.85 -3.16 11.14
N GLU A 283 -2.44 -2.78 12.35
CA GLU A 283 -2.20 -3.70 13.48
C GLU A 283 -3.50 -4.20 14.12
N SER A 284 -4.49 -3.32 14.28
CA SER A 284 -5.67 -3.56 15.10
C SER A 284 -6.93 -2.91 14.52
N PRO A 285 -7.35 -3.29 13.30
CA PRO A 285 -8.48 -2.67 12.58
C PRO A 285 -9.83 -2.77 13.33
N HIS A 286 -9.98 -3.81 14.16
CA HIS A 286 -11.22 -4.16 14.84
C HIS A 286 -11.17 -3.86 16.35
N ALA A 287 -10.14 -3.18 16.84
CA ALA A 287 -10.08 -2.79 18.25
C ALA A 287 -11.28 -1.92 18.61
N SER A 288 -11.74 -2.01 19.86
CA SER A 288 -12.77 -1.09 20.33
C SER A 288 -12.25 0.35 20.27
N GLU A 289 -13.15 1.30 20.05
CA GLU A 289 -12.83 2.73 20.01
C GLU A 289 -11.96 3.20 21.18
N THR A 290 -12.27 2.74 22.40
CA THR A 290 -11.56 3.14 23.62
C THR A 290 -10.13 2.59 23.66
N VAL A 291 -9.94 1.32 23.29
CA VAL A 291 -8.62 0.69 23.23
C VAL A 291 -7.78 1.31 22.12
N TRP A 292 -8.38 1.52 20.95
CA TRP A 292 -7.71 2.11 19.80
C TRP A 292 -7.27 3.54 20.08
N LEU A 293 -8.14 4.39 20.65
CA LEU A 293 -7.79 5.75 21.04
C LEU A 293 -6.71 5.78 22.13
N ALA A 294 -6.78 4.90 23.12
CA ALA A 294 -5.76 4.82 24.16
C ALA A 294 -4.38 4.46 23.60
N HIS A 295 -4.32 3.49 22.68
CA HIS A 295 -3.09 3.10 21.98
C HIS A 295 -2.57 4.23 21.09
N LEU A 296 -3.44 4.91 20.35
CA LEU A 296 -3.04 6.02 19.49
C LEU A 296 -2.40 7.15 20.32
N LEU A 297 -3.04 7.56 21.42
CA LEU A 297 -2.51 8.60 22.31
C LEU A 297 -1.20 8.19 22.96
N ASP A 298 -1.03 6.90 23.27
CA ASP A 298 0.23 6.38 23.81
C ASP A 298 1.38 6.44 22.79
N LYS A 299 1.15 5.96 21.57
CA LYS A 299 2.14 6.03 20.49
C LYS A 299 2.48 7.48 20.14
N LEU A 300 1.50 8.37 20.14
CA LEU A 300 1.70 9.81 19.96
C LEU A 300 2.55 10.43 21.07
N ALA A 301 2.20 10.21 22.34
CA ALA A 301 2.97 10.71 23.48
C ALA A 301 4.43 10.26 23.41
N THR A 302 4.65 8.99 23.10
CA THR A 302 5.99 8.41 22.88
C THR A 302 6.74 9.12 21.74
N SER A 303 6.09 9.31 20.59
CA SER A 303 6.71 9.97 19.43
C SER A 303 7.04 11.45 19.63
N LEU A 304 6.33 12.11 20.56
CA LEU A 304 6.48 13.52 20.92
C LEU A 304 7.35 13.74 22.15
N ILE A 305 7.80 12.67 22.81
CA ILE A 305 8.63 12.74 24.03
C ILE A 305 7.91 13.56 25.13
N ILE A 306 6.60 13.36 25.26
CA ILE A 306 5.76 13.94 26.32
C ILE A 306 5.07 12.83 27.11
N SER A 307 4.70 13.10 28.36
CA SER A 307 3.98 12.09 29.14
C SER A 307 2.57 11.87 28.58
N LYS A 308 2.04 10.64 28.71
CA LYS A 308 0.67 10.31 28.30
C LYS A 308 -0.35 11.22 28.97
N MET A 309 -0.12 11.55 30.24
CA MET A 309 -0.99 12.43 31.03
C MET A 309 -0.94 13.87 30.49
N GLN A 310 0.26 14.40 30.21
CA GLN A 310 0.44 15.74 29.63
C GLN A 310 -0.27 15.88 28.29
N LEU A 311 -0.15 14.89 27.40
CA LEU A 311 -0.85 14.90 26.12
C LEU A 311 -2.37 14.95 26.31
N ARG A 312 -2.91 14.12 27.21
CA ARG A 312 -4.36 14.06 27.45
C ARG A 312 -4.89 15.35 28.06
N GLU A 313 -4.21 15.89 29.06
CA GLU A 313 -4.56 17.18 29.67
C GLU A 313 -4.51 18.31 28.66
N PHE A 314 -3.48 18.34 27.82
CA PHE A 314 -3.36 19.30 26.73
C PHE A 314 -4.55 19.22 25.77
N LEU A 315 -4.91 18.02 25.30
CA LEU A 315 -6.03 17.83 24.37
C LEU A 315 -7.39 18.22 24.98
N LEU A 316 -7.57 18.04 26.28
CA LEU A 316 -8.77 18.47 27.02
C LEU A 316 -8.82 19.98 27.25
N ALA A 317 -7.67 20.64 27.36
CA ALA A 317 -7.58 22.08 27.60
C ALA A 317 -7.85 22.93 26.34
N ILE A 318 -7.85 22.33 25.14
CA ILE A 318 -8.07 23.07 23.89
C ILE A 318 -9.54 23.53 23.83
N PRO A 319 -9.80 24.85 23.70
CA PRO A 319 -11.15 25.37 23.55
C PRO A 319 -11.74 24.94 22.21
N LEU A 320 -12.97 24.43 22.22
CA LEU A 320 -13.62 23.92 21.02
C LEU A 320 -14.25 25.04 20.17
N PRO A 321 -14.00 25.08 18.85
CA PRO A 321 -14.73 25.99 17.96
C PRO A 321 -16.20 25.56 17.83
N ALA A 322 -17.12 26.50 17.96
CA ALA A 322 -18.57 26.24 17.90
C ALA A 322 -19.00 25.49 16.61
N ALA A 323 -18.31 25.75 15.48
CA ALA A 323 -18.62 25.17 14.18
C ALA A 323 -18.31 23.65 14.05
N ARG A 324 -17.46 23.08 14.92
CA ARG A 324 -17.07 21.66 14.89
C ARG A 324 -17.34 20.96 16.23
N ALA A 325 -18.25 21.52 17.03
CA ALA A 325 -18.38 21.18 18.44
C ALA A 325 -18.69 19.69 18.68
N HIS A 326 -19.56 19.07 17.89
CA HIS A 326 -20.06 17.72 18.20
C HIS A 326 -18.97 16.61 18.17
N PRO A 327 -18.26 16.35 17.05
CA PRO A 327 -17.24 15.29 17.01
C PRO A 327 -16.07 15.57 17.96
N LEU A 328 -15.69 16.85 18.13
CA LEU A 328 -14.63 17.23 19.06
C LEU A 328 -15.04 17.04 20.53
N THR A 329 -16.28 17.36 20.88
CA THR A 329 -16.82 17.14 22.24
C THR A 329 -16.87 15.66 22.55
N GLN A 330 -17.27 14.82 21.58
CA GLN A 330 -17.23 13.37 21.73
C GLN A 330 -15.81 12.87 21.96
N LEU A 331 -14.84 13.33 21.17
CA LEU A 331 -13.43 12.98 21.33
C LEU A 331 -12.91 13.39 22.72
N GLN A 332 -13.13 14.64 23.15
CA GLN A 332 -12.71 15.11 24.47
C GLN A 332 -13.39 14.33 25.60
N THR A 333 -14.67 14.01 25.47
CA THR A 333 -15.39 13.18 26.45
C THR A 333 -14.74 11.80 26.58
N ARG A 334 -14.39 11.16 25.45
CA ARG A 334 -13.69 9.86 25.45
C ARG A 334 -12.30 9.95 26.07
N ILE A 335 -11.55 11.01 25.76
CA ILE A 335 -10.23 11.26 26.38
C ILE A 335 -10.38 11.42 27.91
N GLY A 336 -11.38 12.17 28.38
CA GLY A 336 -11.67 12.33 29.80
C GLY A 336 -12.01 11.00 30.49
N GLN A 337 -12.82 10.15 29.85
CA GLN A 337 -13.12 8.80 30.34
C GLN A 337 -11.85 7.93 30.46
N LEU A 338 -10.91 8.03 29.52
CA LEU A 338 -9.64 7.31 29.57
C LEU A 338 -8.73 7.76 30.71
N ILE A 339 -8.77 9.04 31.10
CA ILE A 339 -8.03 9.55 32.28
C ILE A 339 -8.65 8.96 33.55
N GLN A 340 -9.96 9.08 33.72
CA GLN A 340 -10.67 8.55 34.90
C GLN A 340 -10.45 7.04 35.09
N ALA A 341 -10.46 6.28 33.99
CA ALA A 341 -10.19 4.85 34.03
C ALA A 341 -8.76 4.52 34.45
N ALA A 342 -7.77 5.31 34.01
CA ALA A 342 -6.37 5.12 34.39
C ALA A 342 -6.10 5.42 35.87
N ASP A 343 -6.73 6.48 36.40
CA ASP A 343 -6.61 6.87 37.82
C ASP A 343 -7.24 5.84 38.77
N LEU A 344 -8.32 5.18 38.33
CA LEU A 344 -8.91 4.10 39.11
C LEU A 344 -7.95 2.90 39.22
N HIS A 345 -7.28 2.53 38.13
CA HIS A 345 -6.34 1.38 38.13
C HIS A 345 -5.09 1.62 38.97
N THR A 346 -4.54 2.84 38.97
CA THR A 346 -3.39 3.19 39.82
C THR A 346 -3.76 3.23 41.30
N ARG A 347 -5.01 3.60 41.63
CA ARG A 347 -5.47 3.66 43.02
C ARG A 347 -5.87 2.30 43.61
N THR A 348 -6.23 1.34 42.77
CA THR A 348 -6.62 -0.02 43.19
C THR A 348 -5.50 -1.06 43.17
N GLN A 349 -4.28 -0.70 42.73
CA GLN A 349 -3.10 -1.54 43.00
C GLN A 349 -2.44 -1.09 44.32
N PRO A 350 -2.75 -1.71 45.48
CA PRO A 350 -1.94 -1.49 46.67
C PRO A 350 -0.52 -2.00 46.38
N HIS A 351 0.48 -1.17 46.70
CA HIS A 351 1.88 -1.55 46.71
C HIS A 351 2.12 -2.70 47.69
N SER A 352 1.94 -3.95 47.25
CA SER A 352 2.49 -5.12 47.92
C SER A 352 3.99 -5.23 47.62
N THR A 353 4.76 -4.26 48.11
CA THR A 353 6.23 -4.35 48.19
C THR A 353 6.62 -5.13 49.43
N THR A 354 6.26 -6.41 49.50
CA THR A 354 6.87 -7.45 50.36
C THR A 354 6.17 -8.76 50.04
N GLU A 355 6.84 -9.65 49.31
CA GLU A 355 6.58 -11.11 49.12
C GLU A 355 6.86 -11.56 47.68
N ILE A 356 8.12 -11.43 47.22
CA ILE A 356 8.69 -12.34 46.21
C ILE A 356 10.09 -12.71 46.67
N SER A 357 10.15 -13.46 47.77
CA SER A 357 11.23 -14.34 48.15
C SER A 357 10.56 -15.53 48.80
N ASN A 358 10.20 -16.53 47.99
CA ASN A 358 9.93 -17.93 48.33
C ASN A 358 8.96 -18.52 47.30
N LEU A 359 9.51 -19.13 46.25
CA LEU A 359 8.95 -20.31 45.55
C LEU A 359 9.98 -20.76 44.49
N VAL A 360 11.15 -21.17 44.98
CA VAL A 360 12.04 -22.12 44.31
C VAL A 360 12.29 -23.22 45.33
N ALA A 361 11.44 -24.23 45.32
CA ALA A 361 11.73 -25.60 45.75
C ALA A 361 10.46 -26.45 45.51
N ASP A 362 10.68 -27.69 45.08
CA ASP A 362 9.72 -28.80 44.99
C ASP A 362 8.71 -28.80 43.85
N ASN A 363 9.13 -29.38 42.72
CA ASN A 363 8.50 -30.63 42.24
C ASN A 363 9.30 -31.24 41.09
N THR A 364 10.25 -32.10 41.44
CA THR A 364 10.71 -33.23 40.62
C THR A 364 9.83 -34.43 40.93
N ASP A 365 9.12 -34.93 39.91
CA ASP A 365 9.04 -36.35 39.51
C ASP A 365 7.67 -36.82 38.98
N SER A 366 7.80 -37.62 37.91
CA SER A 366 6.84 -38.58 37.34
C SER A 366 5.73 -38.03 36.42
N TYR A 367 5.84 -38.32 35.12
CA TYR A 367 5.01 -39.36 34.44
C TYR A 367 5.45 -39.52 32.97
N VAL A 368 6.05 -40.67 32.65
CA VAL A 368 5.59 -41.73 31.72
C VAL A 368 5.51 -41.36 30.23
N ASP A 369 6.46 -41.97 29.55
CA ASP A 369 6.59 -42.33 28.14
C ASP A 369 5.33 -42.97 27.52
N THR A 370 4.82 -42.39 26.44
CA THR A 370 4.13 -43.12 25.37
C THR A 370 4.54 -42.55 24.02
N GLY A 371 5.44 -43.25 23.32
CA GLY A 371 5.93 -42.88 22.01
C GLY A 371 4.87 -42.84 20.89
N LYS A 372 5.05 -41.87 19.98
CA LYS A 372 4.84 -41.98 18.53
C LYS A 372 5.56 -40.81 17.83
N PRO A 373 6.10 -41.02 16.61
CA PRO A 373 7.10 -40.14 16.02
C PRO A 373 6.47 -38.90 15.38
N LEU A 374 6.93 -37.72 15.80
CA LEU A 374 6.72 -36.46 15.10
C LEU A 374 7.92 -36.19 14.19
N ASN A 375 7.67 -36.15 12.89
CA ASN A 375 8.62 -35.71 11.88
C ASN A 375 8.90 -34.22 12.08
N TYR A 376 10.11 -33.90 12.55
CA TYR A 376 10.66 -32.55 12.51
C TYR A 376 11.69 -32.47 11.38
N SER A 377 11.35 -31.77 10.30
CA SER A 377 12.34 -31.28 9.33
C SER A 377 12.96 -29.99 9.88
N LEU A 378 14.16 -30.14 10.41
CA LEU A 378 14.98 -29.07 10.97
C LEU A 378 15.86 -28.48 9.85
N PHE A 379 15.60 -27.23 9.44
CA PHE A 379 16.51 -26.47 8.58
C PHE A 379 17.52 -25.72 9.45
N LEU A 380 18.73 -26.27 9.58
CA LEU A 380 19.90 -25.53 10.06
C LEU A 380 20.71 -25.07 8.84
N ARG A 381 20.68 -23.76 8.57
CA ARG A 381 21.62 -23.12 7.63
C ARG A 381 22.77 -22.54 8.44
N LYS A 382 23.87 -23.29 8.53
CA LYS A 382 25.17 -22.80 9.02
C LYS A 382 25.80 -21.96 7.91
N GLN A 383 25.97 -20.66 8.16
CA GLN A 383 26.82 -19.79 7.35
C GLN A 383 28.25 -19.86 7.91
N GLU A 384 29.21 -20.22 7.06
CA GLU A 384 30.60 -19.80 7.21
C GLU A 384 31.16 -19.42 5.83
N PRO A 385 32.09 -18.45 5.75
CA PRO A 385 32.48 -17.80 4.51
C PRO A 385 33.78 -18.38 3.94
N LEU A 386 33.98 -18.34 2.62
CA LEU A 386 35.32 -18.10 2.07
C LEU A 386 35.33 -17.71 0.59
N ASN A 387 36.27 -16.81 0.35
CA ASN A 387 36.68 -16.09 -0.84
C ASN A 387 37.42 -17.00 -1.84
N GLN A 388 37.15 -16.86 -3.15
CA GLN A 388 38.12 -16.71 -4.27
C GLN A 388 37.74 -17.41 -5.60
N ARG A 389 37.68 -16.57 -6.64
CA ARG A 389 38.15 -16.66 -8.04
C ARG A 389 37.86 -17.89 -8.94
N SER A 390 37.38 -17.51 -10.14
CA SER A 390 37.50 -18.15 -11.46
C SER A 390 36.73 -19.45 -11.71
N SER A 391 35.68 -19.35 -12.53
CA SER A 391 35.70 -19.75 -13.94
C SER A 391 34.28 -19.94 -14.46
N SER A 392 34.06 -19.52 -15.70
CA SER A 392 32.81 -19.55 -16.46
C SER A 392 32.05 -20.88 -16.38
N ARG A 393 30.77 -20.84 -15.98
CA ARG A 393 29.77 -21.85 -16.34
C ARG A 393 28.36 -21.26 -16.25
N SER A 394 27.70 -21.22 -17.40
CA SER A 394 26.27 -20.98 -17.58
C SER A 394 25.43 -21.92 -16.71
N LEU A 395 24.63 -21.37 -15.81
CA LEU A 395 23.58 -22.09 -15.08
C LEU A 395 22.25 -21.81 -15.78
N ILE A 396 21.74 -22.83 -16.45
CA ILE A 396 20.36 -22.92 -16.93
C ILE A 396 19.52 -23.33 -15.72
N PHE A 397 18.56 -22.50 -15.32
CA PHE A 397 17.50 -22.91 -14.41
C PHE A 397 16.34 -23.47 -15.25
N MET A 398 16.06 -24.77 -15.11
CA MET A 398 14.78 -25.37 -15.47
C MET A 398 13.93 -25.36 -14.20
N ASP A 399 12.80 -24.65 -14.20
CA ASP A 399 11.73 -24.89 -13.24
C ASP A 399 10.60 -25.61 -13.96
N THR A 400 10.11 -26.68 -13.34
CA THR A 400 9.18 -27.65 -13.91
C THR A 400 8.06 -27.80 -12.89
N ARG A 401 6.84 -27.37 -13.23
CA ARG A 401 5.66 -27.66 -12.40
C ARG A 401 4.60 -28.36 -13.23
N ILE A 402 4.36 -29.61 -12.85
CA ILE A 402 3.36 -30.52 -13.41
C ILE A 402 2.13 -30.48 -12.51
N ARG A 403 0.95 -30.24 -13.09
CA ARG A 403 -0.31 -30.78 -12.57
C ARG A 403 -1.27 -31.10 -13.72
N GLY A 404 -1.70 -32.36 -13.75
CA GLY A 404 -2.80 -32.85 -14.56
C GLY A 404 -3.03 -34.33 -14.24
N TYR A 405 -3.91 -34.59 -13.28
CA TYR A 405 -4.56 -35.90 -13.17
C TYR A 405 -5.70 -35.92 -14.17
N ASP A 406 -5.80 -36.97 -14.98
CA ASP A 406 -7.11 -37.50 -15.32
C ASP A 406 -7.10 -39.03 -15.38
N LYS A 407 -8.13 -39.61 -14.78
CA LYS A 407 -8.42 -41.05 -14.77
C LYS A 407 -9.36 -41.33 -15.94
N LYS A 408 -8.97 -42.23 -16.83
CA LYS A 408 -9.79 -43.36 -17.26
C LYS A 408 -8.95 -44.39 -18.03
#